data_AF-A0A930VNG9-F1
#
_entry.id   AF-A0A930VNG9-F1
#
_cell.length_a   1.000
_cell.length_b   1.000
_cell.length_c   1.000
_cell.angle_alpha   90.00
_cell.angle_beta   90.00
_cell.angle_gamma   90.00
#
_symmetry.space_group_name_H-M   'P 1'
#
loop_
_entity.id
_entity.type
_entity.pdbx_description
1 polymer ?
#
loop_
_entity_poly.entity_id
_entity_poly.type
_entity_poly.pdbx_seq_one_letter_code
_entity_poly.pdbx_strand_id
1 'polypeptide(L)'
;MTSRRRTAHEQVLRARVARAKALRRRGRDSTARRAAIAATAATAAAAGVAGAAPSVAAGPSAGSGASASVSTSGALLAVCTAKTPPSSPSDFVKAGETWFFIADDGVHGRELWKTNGTKAGTVLVRDVGNDDNEYYSGPSSLTAVGNKVFFTVDDGVHGRELWKSDGTRAGTALVKDINPVNDSYSDSGPTRLTAVGSTLYFTADNGKAGRELWRSDGSAAGTVMVKNIAPGDDYYAAPANLTPFGSGLLFTAGDQAHGIELWKSDGTSTGTVLVKDIRPGDYDGQPSGLTVMGPDVYFSARDGVHGPELWKSDGSADGTTLVKDIRPGARSSDPSSLTASGGALFFSADDGTAGRELWVSDGSEIGTTLVKDIDPTDESYYSGPLEITALGGSVLFRADDGIHGSELWQSNGTGAGTSIVKDIRPGEYDSDARSLTRSGSVVYFVARDGVHGPELWKSDGSEVGTVLVKDISPEVGYGYPMGLAGADGTVYFAADDGVHGTEVWKSDGTEGGTVLVRDVNAGGEFSVARRGTPNLATGALRVKVKVAAPGRIVVRPVGGSLLKKTVKDVTRAGGTKVTLKPTAAGVRQLQRTGTLKVRAKVSFTPCGGTASSITRTYTLSMR
;
A
#
# COMPACT_ATOMS: atom_id res chain seq x y z
N MET A 1 45.35 4.44 22.21
CA MET A 1 44.96 5.87 22.30
C MET A 1 45.73 6.54 23.43
N THR A 2 46.33 7.70 23.21
CA THR A 2 47.17 8.41 24.21
C THR A 2 46.31 9.02 25.33
N SER A 3 46.86 9.09 26.54
CA SER A 3 46.22 9.65 27.76
C SER A 3 45.58 11.04 27.54
N ARG A 4 46.19 11.88 26.67
CA ARG A 4 45.65 13.19 26.29
C ARG A 4 44.34 13.12 25.49
N ARG A 5 44.17 12.13 24.59
CA ARG A 5 42.90 11.94 23.84
C ARG A 5 41.76 11.43 24.73
N ARG A 6 42.07 10.60 25.72
CA ARG A 6 41.07 10.11 26.69
C ARG A 6 40.55 11.25 27.59
N THR A 7 41.45 12.12 28.03
CA THR A 7 41.10 13.29 28.86
C THR A 7 40.25 14.31 28.08
N ALA A 8 40.57 14.56 26.81
CA ALA A 8 39.77 15.43 25.94
C ALA A 8 38.36 14.85 25.68
N HIS A 9 38.27 13.54 25.44
CA HIS A 9 36.99 12.86 25.23
C HIS A 9 36.11 12.89 26.50
N GLU A 10 36.68 12.69 27.69
CA GLU A 10 35.95 12.79 28.95
C GLU A 10 35.46 14.21 29.26
N GLN A 11 36.22 15.24 28.87
CA GLN A 11 35.79 16.64 29.01
C GLN A 11 34.61 16.98 28.09
N VAL A 12 34.63 16.50 26.84
CA VAL A 12 33.52 16.68 25.89
C VAL A 12 32.27 15.95 26.37
N LEU A 13 32.41 14.73 26.92
CA LEU A 13 31.29 13.97 27.47
C LEU A 13 30.65 14.68 28.67
N ARG A 14 31.48 15.22 29.59
CA ARG A 14 31.00 16.00 30.74
C ARG A 14 30.27 17.27 30.32
N ALA A 15 30.75 17.98 29.29
CA ALA A 15 30.08 19.15 28.74
C ALA A 15 28.73 18.81 28.10
N ARG A 16 28.63 17.70 27.36
CA ARG A 16 27.37 17.21 26.76
C ARG A 16 26.35 16.83 27.84
N VAL A 17 26.77 16.14 28.89
CA VAL A 17 25.89 15.78 30.03
C VAL A 17 25.41 17.03 30.78
N ALA A 18 26.27 18.04 30.96
CA ALA A 18 25.90 19.30 31.57
C ALA A 18 24.85 20.08 30.72
N ARG A 19 25.04 20.12 29.39
CA ARG A 19 24.08 20.76 28.45
C ARG A 19 22.73 20.04 28.44
N ALA A 20 22.72 18.70 28.45
CA ALA A 20 21.49 17.91 28.54
C ALA A 20 20.73 18.13 29.86
N LYS A 21 21.44 18.28 30.99
CA LYS A 21 20.81 18.62 32.29
C LYS A 21 20.25 20.04 32.29
N ALA A 22 20.91 21.01 31.66
CA ALA A 22 20.44 22.38 31.53
C ALA A 22 19.17 22.47 30.65
N LEU A 23 19.12 21.73 29.54
CA LEU A 23 17.94 21.63 28.66
C LEU A 23 16.75 20.98 29.38
N ARG A 24 16.97 19.92 30.16
CA ARG A 24 15.91 19.31 31.00
C ARG A 24 15.37 20.25 32.06
N ARG A 25 16.19 21.13 32.64
CA ARG A 25 15.73 22.17 33.59
C ARG A 25 14.88 23.23 32.90
N ARG A 26 15.33 23.76 31.75
CA ARG A 26 14.54 24.72 30.94
C ARG A 26 13.22 24.15 30.44
N GLY A 27 13.19 22.86 30.09
CA GLY A 27 11.97 22.14 29.72
C GLY A 27 10.94 22.11 30.85
N ARG A 28 11.35 21.79 32.08
CA ARG A 28 10.45 21.79 33.25
C ARG A 28 9.90 23.18 33.60
N ASP A 29 10.73 24.22 33.49
CA ASP A 29 10.30 25.60 33.74
C ASP A 29 9.30 26.07 32.66
N SER A 30 9.43 25.60 31.41
CA SER A 30 8.47 25.90 30.33
C SER A 30 7.12 25.20 30.53
N THR A 31 7.11 23.98 31.07
CA THR A 31 5.87 23.24 31.38
C THR A 31 5.14 23.88 32.56
N ALA A 32 5.87 24.34 33.59
CA ALA A 32 5.29 25.08 34.71
C ALA A 32 4.68 26.43 34.25
N ARG A 33 5.32 27.13 33.31
CA ARG A 33 4.79 28.38 32.72
C ARG A 33 3.55 28.16 31.86
N ARG A 34 3.49 27.06 31.10
CA ARG A 34 2.30 26.69 30.30
C ARG A 34 1.10 26.28 31.17
N ALA A 35 1.35 25.58 32.29
CA ALA A 35 0.29 25.25 33.25
C ALA A 35 -0.30 26.50 33.94
N ALA A 36 0.54 27.49 34.25
CA ALA A 36 0.08 28.76 34.82
C ALA A 36 -0.75 29.60 33.84
N ILE A 37 -0.43 29.60 32.53
CA ILE A 37 -1.19 30.33 31.50
C ILE A 37 -2.55 29.67 31.22
N ALA A 38 -2.61 28.33 31.25
CA ALA A 38 -3.86 27.59 31.06
C ALA A 38 -4.87 27.80 32.20
N ALA A 39 -4.40 27.98 33.44
CA ALA A 39 -5.27 28.26 34.58
C ALA A 39 -5.94 29.64 34.51
N THR A 40 -5.24 30.64 33.97
CA THR A 40 -5.76 32.02 33.81
C THR A 40 -6.74 32.14 32.63
N ALA A 41 -6.57 31.32 31.58
CA ALA A 41 -7.50 31.29 30.45
C ALA A 41 -8.85 30.63 30.81
N ALA A 42 -8.83 29.61 31.67
CA ALA A 42 -10.04 28.92 32.12
C ALA A 42 -10.95 29.77 33.03
N THR A 43 -10.40 30.79 33.70
CA THR A 43 -11.18 31.71 34.56
C THR A 43 -11.81 32.88 33.80
N ALA A 44 -11.32 33.21 32.60
CA ALA A 44 -11.87 34.27 31.76
C ALA A 44 -13.06 33.83 30.89
N ALA A 45 -13.20 32.53 30.58
CA ALA A 45 -14.26 32.01 29.70
C ALA A 45 -15.61 31.76 30.40
N ALA A 46 -15.69 31.87 31.73
CA ALA A 46 -16.91 31.61 32.51
C ALA A 46 -17.73 32.88 32.83
N ALA A 47 -17.29 34.07 32.41
CA ALA A 47 -17.95 35.33 32.71
C ALA A 47 -18.19 36.16 31.44
N GLY A 48 -19.25 35.83 30.70
CA GLY A 48 -19.87 36.79 29.80
C GLY A 48 -20.34 36.20 28.48
N VAL A 49 -21.62 35.80 28.41
CA VAL A 49 -22.51 36.22 27.32
C VAL A 49 -23.96 36.23 27.85
N ALA A 50 -24.52 37.42 28.03
CA ALA A 50 -25.95 37.67 28.16
C ALA A 50 -26.31 38.84 27.22
N GLY A 51 -27.36 38.68 26.41
CA GLY A 51 -27.90 39.71 25.49
C GLY A 51 -28.15 39.13 24.10
N ALA A 52 -29.36 38.64 23.82
CA ALA A 52 -30.52 39.38 23.30
C ALA A 52 -30.58 39.37 21.75
N ALA A 53 -31.57 38.65 21.21
CA ALA A 53 -31.97 38.65 19.81
C ALA A 53 -33.37 39.26 19.67
N PRO A 54 -33.73 39.89 18.53
CA PRO A 54 -35.11 40.14 18.19
C PRO A 54 -35.63 39.23 17.06
N SER A 55 -36.93 39.03 17.17
CA SER A 55 -37.87 38.22 16.40
C SER A 55 -38.20 38.73 15.01
N VAL A 56 -38.57 37.82 14.10
CA VAL A 56 -39.58 38.08 13.05
C VAL A 56 -40.49 36.86 12.89
N ALA A 57 -41.79 37.14 12.75
CA ALA A 57 -42.91 36.23 12.90
C ALA A 57 -43.30 35.44 11.64
N ALA A 58 -44.10 34.40 11.88
CA ALA A 58 -44.64 33.42 10.95
C ALA A 58 -45.97 33.83 10.27
N GLY A 59 -46.33 33.07 9.23
CA GLY A 59 -47.71 32.93 8.73
C GLY A 59 -47.96 31.49 8.20
N PRO A 60 -49.19 30.92 8.31
CA PRO A 60 -49.41 29.46 8.36
C PRO A 60 -50.32 28.87 7.25
N SER A 61 -50.27 27.54 7.05
CA SER A 61 -51.41 26.62 6.79
C SER A 61 -50.89 25.21 6.43
N ALA A 62 -51.01 24.20 7.29
CA ALA A 62 -52.13 23.25 7.44
C ALA A 62 -52.20 22.14 6.36
N GLY A 63 -52.04 20.88 6.79
CA GLY A 63 -52.21 19.69 5.95
C GLY A 63 -51.81 18.40 6.66
N SER A 64 -52.70 17.91 7.53
CA SER A 64 -52.59 16.70 8.36
C SER A 64 -52.53 15.39 7.56
N GLY A 65 -51.71 14.44 8.01
CA GLY A 65 -51.71 13.06 7.53
C GLY A 65 -50.74 12.15 8.29
N ALA A 66 -50.89 12.04 9.61
CA ALA A 66 -50.10 11.12 10.42
C ALA A 66 -50.59 9.67 10.23
N SER A 67 -49.83 8.87 9.48
CA SER A 67 -49.84 7.42 9.62
C SER A 67 -48.69 7.04 10.56
N ALA A 68 -49.03 6.51 11.72
CA ALA A 68 -48.08 6.01 12.70
C ALA A 68 -47.39 4.76 12.14
N SER A 69 -46.22 4.94 11.54
CA SER A 69 -45.24 3.87 11.41
C SER A 69 -44.39 3.87 12.69
N VAL A 70 -44.53 2.82 13.48
CA VAL A 70 -43.67 2.58 14.65
C VAL A 70 -42.25 2.41 14.12
N SER A 71 -41.44 3.46 14.28
CA SER A 71 -40.00 3.46 14.06
C SER A 71 -39.37 2.37 14.94
N THR A 72 -38.95 1.28 14.30
CA THR A 72 -37.99 0.32 14.86
C THR A 72 -36.54 0.72 14.51
N SER A 73 -36.34 1.92 13.93
CA SER A 73 -35.03 2.45 13.53
C SER A 73 -34.29 3.20 14.64
N GLY A 74 -35.00 3.77 15.63
CA GLY A 74 -34.38 4.59 16.68
C GLY A 74 -33.41 3.84 17.61
N ALA A 75 -33.64 2.55 17.87
CA ALA A 75 -32.79 1.76 18.76
C ALA A 75 -31.51 1.23 18.11
N LEU A 76 -31.46 1.15 16.77
CA LEU A 76 -30.27 0.72 16.02
C LEU A 76 -29.26 1.88 15.87
N LEU A 77 -29.76 3.09 15.62
CA LEU A 77 -28.93 4.29 15.42
C LEU A 77 -28.06 4.65 16.64
N ALA A 78 -28.55 4.42 17.87
CA ALA A 78 -27.77 4.68 19.10
C ALA A 78 -26.62 3.68 19.34
N VAL A 79 -26.54 2.59 18.56
CA VAL A 79 -25.59 1.48 18.75
C VAL A 79 -24.41 1.53 17.76
N CYS A 80 -24.45 2.45 16.79
CA CYS A 80 -23.62 2.41 15.58
C CYS A 80 -22.52 3.48 15.52
N THR A 81 -21.95 3.88 16.66
CA THR A 81 -20.89 4.92 16.72
C THR A 81 -19.47 4.34 16.80
N ALA A 82 -19.31 3.01 16.69
CA ALA A 82 -18.00 2.37 16.78
C ALA A 82 -17.33 2.34 15.41
N LYS A 83 -16.04 2.69 15.37
CA LYS A 83 -15.19 2.62 14.19
C LYS A 83 -15.21 1.22 13.56
N THR A 84 -15.35 1.13 12.23
CA THR A 84 -15.28 -0.17 11.52
C THR A 84 -13.84 -0.68 11.45
N PRO A 85 -13.63 -2.01 11.43
CA PRO A 85 -12.30 -2.57 11.21
C PRO A 85 -11.74 -2.19 9.83
N PRO A 86 -10.41 -2.17 9.63
CA PRO A 86 -9.80 -1.82 8.35
C PRO A 86 -9.93 -2.95 7.32
N SER A 87 -9.99 -2.59 6.03
CA SER A 87 -9.82 -3.52 4.90
C SER A 87 -8.39 -3.57 4.36
N SER A 88 -7.52 -2.68 4.83
CA SER A 88 -6.10 -2.57 4.44
C SER A 88 -5.85 -2.63 2.92
N PRO A 89 -6.46 -1.74 2.11
CA PRO A 89 -6.26 -1.74 0.66
C PRO A 89 -4.80 -1.54 0.26
N SER A 90 -4.35 -2.25 -0.76
CA SER A 90 -3.01 -2.08 -1.33
C SER A 90 -2.94 -2.51 -2.80
N ASP A 91 -1.77 -2.32 -3.40
CA ASP A 91 -1.43 -2.84 -4.74
C ASP A 91 -2.40 -2.35 -5.83
N PHE A 92 -2.71 -1.05 -5.81
CA PHE A 92 -3.63 -0.43 -6.75
C PHE A 92 -3.02 -0.42 -8.16
N VAL A 93 -3.73 -0.98 -9.14
CA VAL A 93 -3.31 -0.97 -10.55
C VAL A 93 -4.50 -0.70 -11.47
N LYS A 94 -4.29 0.11 -12.50
CA LYS A 94 -5.30 0.36 -13.55
C LYS A 94 -5.08 -0.60 -14.72
N ALA A 95 -6.11 -1.35 -15.11
CA ALA A 95 -6.12 -2.19 -16.31
C ALA A 95 -7.36 -1.84 -17.17
N GLY A 96 -7.12 -1.33 -18.38
CA GLY A 96 -8.18 -0.66 -19.16
C GLY A 96 -8.81 0.47 -18.34
N GLU A 97 -10.14 0.52 -18.25
CA GLU A 97 -10.87 1.54 -17.45
C GLU A 97 -11.13 1.13 -15.99
N THR A 98 -10.67 -0.05 -15.57
CA THR A 98 -10.96 -0.60 -14.25
C THR A 98 -9.73 -0.55 -13.35
N TRP A 99 -9.93 -0.13 -12.11
CA TRP A 99 -8.91 -0.24 -11.06
C TRP A 99 -9.06 -1.56 -10.32
N PHE A 100 -7.94 -2.21 -10.06
CA PHE A 100 -7.81 -3.39 -9.24
C PHE A 100 -6.99 -3.07 -8.01
N PHE A 101 -7.29 -3.74 -6.90
CA PHE A 101 -6.57 -3.60 -5.64
C PHE A 101 -6.82 -4.82 -4.77
N ILE A 102 -6.04 -4.95 -3.70
CA ILE A 102 -6.15 -6.04 -2.74
C ILE A 102 -6.73 -5.49 -1.45
N ALA A 103 -7.76 -6.12 -0.90
CA ALA A 103 -8.37 -5.72 0.37
C ALA A 103 -9.06 -6.89 1.07
N ASP A 104 -9.30 -6.73 2.37
CA ASP A 104 -9.99 -7.68 3.24
C ASP A 104 -11.38 -7.16 3.63
N ASP A 105 -12.46 -7.90 3.35
CA ASP A 105 -13.81 -7.53 3.79
C ASP A 105 -14.20 -8.09 5.17
N GLY A 106 -13.25 -8.70 5.86
CA GLY A 106 -13.43 -9.41 7.12
C GLY A 106 -14.16 -10.75 6.97
N VAL A 107 -14.47 -11.20 5.75
CA VAL A 107 -15.19 -12.45 5.52
C VAL A 107 -14.38 -13.42 4.68
N HIS A 108 -13.71 -12.93 3.65
CA HIS A 108 -12.95 -13.75 2.68
C HIS A 108 -11.43 -13.54 2.81
N GLY A 109 -10.97 -12.80 3.84
CA GLY A 109 -9.57 -12.41 3.94
C GLY A 109 -9.16 -11.46 2.82
N ARG A 110 -7.83 -11.33 2.63
CA ARG A 110 -7.25 -10.44 1.61
C ARG A 110 -7.44 -11.03 0.21
N GLU A 111 -8.23 -10.36 -0.62
CA GLU A 111 -8.62 -10.86 -1.93
C GLU A 111 -8.50 -9.80 -3.03
N LEU A 112 -8.69 -10.20 -4.29
CA LEU A 112 -8.69 -9.30 -5.44
C LEU A 112 -10.04 -8.56 -5.56
N TRP A 113 -10.00 -7.24 -5.49
CA TRP A 113 -11.12 -6.33 -5.69
C TRP A 113 -10.96 -5.52 -6.96
N LYS A 114 -12.08 -5.04 -7.49
CA LYS A 114 -12.12 -4.04 -8.55
C LYS A 114 -12.96 -2.85 -8.17
N THR A 115 -12.70 -1.70 -8.77
CA THR A 115 -13.51 -0.49 -8.66
C THR A 115 -13.52 0.34 -9.94
N ASN A 116 -14.62 1.05 -10.16
CA ASN A 116 -14.74 2.15 -11.12
C ASN A 116 -14.82 3.52 -10.40
N GLY A 117 -14.47 3.57 -9.11
CA GLY A 117 -14.53 4.77 -8.28
C GLY A 117 -15.91 5.07 -7.69
N THR A 118 -16.86 4.12 -7.74
CA THR A 118 -18.17 4.23 -7.08
C THR A 118 -18.37 3.08 -6.10
N LYS A 119 -19.16 3.30 -5.03
CA LYS A 119 -19.51 2.24 -4.06
C LYS A 119 -20.10 0.99 -4.72
N ALA A 120 -20.96 1.18 -5.74
CA ALA A 120 -21.61 0.07 -6.45
C ALA A 120 -20.64 -0.70 -7.36
N GLY A 121 -19.69 0.00 -7.99
CA GLY A 121 -18.67 -0.63 -8.83
C GLY A 121 -17.48 -1.19 -8.07
N THR A 122 -17.33 -0.90 -6.76
CA THR A 122 -16.33 -1.52 -5.90
C THR A 122 -16.80 -2.88 -5.42
N VAL A 123 -16.27 -3.97 -5.98
CA VAL A 123 -16.74 -5.34 -5.70
C VAL A 123 -15.59 -6.35 -5.65
N LEU A 124 -15.76 -7.39 -4.82
CA LEU A 124 -14.90 -8.57 -4.81
C LEU A 124 -14.98 -9.23 -6.18
N VAL A 125 -13.83 -9.49 -6.80
CA VAL A 125 -13.77 -10.12 -8.12
C VAL A 125 -14.05 -11.61 -7.99
N ARG A 126 -13.26 -12.29 -7.16
CA ARG A 126 -13.36 -13.69 -6.83
C ARG A 126 -12.57 -13.94 -5.56
N ASP A 127 -13.14 -14.76 -4.70
CA ASP A 127 -12.48 -15.39 -3.56
C ASP A 127 -11.65 -16.59 -4.08
N VAL A 128 -10.33 -16.48 -3.98
CA VAL A 128 -9.36 -17.44 -4.53
C VAL A 128 -8.54 -18.11 -3.42
N GLY A 129 -8.36 -17.45 -2.28
CA GLY A 129 -7.45 -17.85 -1.22
C GLY A 129 -7.81 -19.13 -0.49
N ASN A 130 -6.83 -19.61 0.28
CA ASN A 130 -7.00 -20.73 1.20
C ASN A 130 -7.52 -20.24 2.57
N ASP A 131 -8.84 -20.22 2.73
CA ASP A 131 -9.54 -19.85 3.96
C ASP A 131 -9.11 -20.64 5.22
N ASP A 132 -8.50 -21.83 5.06
CA ASP A 132 -8.09 -22.69 6.18
C ASP A 132 -6.65 -22.39 6.67
N ASN A 133 -5.91 -21.46 6.03
CA ASN A 133 -4.54 -21.11 6.40
C ASN A 133 -4.46 -19.72 7.07
N GLU A 134 -4.19 -19.70 8.37
CA GLU A 134 -3.98 -18.46 9.15
C GLU A 134 -2.75 -17.64 8.69
N TYR A 135 -1.85 -18.22 7.88
CA TYR A 135 -0.69 -17.54 7.28
C TYR A 135 -0.91 -17.10 5.84
N TYR A 136 -2.14 -17.20 5.32
CA TYR A 136 -2.47 -16.74 3.97
C TYR A 136 -2.23 -15.23 3.84
N SER A 137 -1.41 -14.84 2.87
CA SER A 137 -1.02 -13.44 2.65
C SER A 137 -1.83 -12.72 1.57
N GLY A 138 -2.80 -13.40 0.94
CA GLY A 138 -3.58 -12.83 -0.16
C GLY A 138 -2.89 -12.94 -1.52
N PRO A 139 -3.54 -12.40 -2.57
CA PRO A 139 -2.89 -12.06 -3.83
C PRO A 139 -1.71 -11.08 -3.61
N SER A 140 -0.84 -10.95 -4.60
CA SER A 140 0.21 -9.92 -4.63
C SER A 140 0.72 -9.67 -6.06
N SER A 141 1.51 -8.61 -6.24
CA SER A 141 2.18 -8.26 -7.50
C SER A 141 1.20 -7.96 -8.65
N LEU A 142 0.12 -7.22 -8.36
CA LEU A 142 -0.87 -6.86 -9.37
C LEU A 142 -0.21 -6.10 -10.53
N THR A 143 -0.19 -6.71 -11.72
CA THR A 143 0.46 -6.18 -12.91
C THR A 143 -0.54 -6.14 -14.06
N ALA A 144 -0.84 -4.93 -14.55
CA ALA A 144 -1.75 -4.76 -15.68
C ALA A 144 -1.07 -5.12 -17.00
N VAL A 145 -1.75 -5.92 -17.82
CA VAL A 145 -1.38 -6.23 -19.21
C VAL A 145 -2.62 -6.04 -20.08
N GLY A 146 -2.68 -4.91 -20.78
CA GLY A 146 -3.87 -4.49 -21.50
C GLY A 146 -5.08 -4.27 -20.57
N ASN A 147 -6.15 -5.04 -20.78
CA ASN A 147 -7.37 -4.98 -19.98
C ASN A 147 -7.45 -6.06 -18.89
N LYS A 148 -6.36 -6.80 -18.65
CA LYS A 148 -6.28 -7.84 -17.62
C LYS A 148 -5.28 -7.43 -16.55
N VAL A 149 -5.46 -7.99 -15.36
CA VAL A 149 -4.45 -7.98 -14.30
C VAL A 149 -3.90 -9.38 -14.12
N PHE A 150 -2.57 -9.48 -14.02
CA PHE A 150 -1.86 -10.66 -13.58
C PHE A 150 -1.40 -10.47 -12.15
N PHE A 151 -1.35 -11.55 -11.38
CA PHE A 151 -0.99 -11.53 -9.97
C PHE A 151 -0.58 -12.91 -9.52
N THR A 152 0.00 -13.00 -8.32
CA THR A 152 0.29 -14.29 -7.70
C THR A 152 -0.53 -14.53 -6.46
N VAL A 153 -1.00 -15.76 -6.29
CA VAL A 153 -1.82 -16.16 -5.14
C VAL A 153 -1.71 -17.67 -4.92
N ASP A 154 -1.79 -18.07 -3.65
CA ASP A 154 -1.92 -19.47 -3.25
C ASP A 154 -3.39 -19.83 -3.07
N ASP A 155 -3.90 -20.79 -3.85
CA ASP A 155 -5.29 -21.27 -3.77
C ASP A 155 -5.47 -22.45 -2.80
N GLY A 156 -4.43 -22.80 -2.07
CA GLY A 156 -4.40 -23.94 -1.13
C GLY A 156 -4.24 -25.30 -1.79
N VAL A 157 -4.12 -25.35 -3.12
CA VAL A 157 -3.97 -26.59 -3.90
C VAL A 157 -2.65 -26.62 -4.67
N HIS A 158 -2.29 -25.50 -5.30
CA HIS A 158 -1.15 -25.40 -6.23
C HIS A 158 0.04 -24.61 -5.66
N GLY A 159 -0.01 -24.14 -4.41
CA GLY A 159 0.96 -23.17 -3.91
C GLY A 159 0.80 -21.81 -4.60
N ARG A 160 1.75 -20.89 -4.40
CA ARG A 160 1.64 -19.53 -4.94
C ARG A 160 2.03 -19.50 -6.42
N GLU A 161 1.01 -19.44 -7.26
CA GLU A 161 1.15 -19.53 -8.71
C GLU A 161 0.74 -18.25 -9.44
N LEU A 162 0.96 -18.21 -10.76
CA LEU A 162 0.54 -17.10 -11.60
C LEU A 162 -0.96 -17.20 -11.94
N TRP A 163 -1.70 -16.15 -11.61
CA TRP A 163 -3.12 -16.00 -11.91
C TRP A 163 -3.36 -14.77 -12.79
N LYS A 164 -4.52 -14.77 -13.45
CA LYS A 164 -5.01 -13.62 -14.21
C LYS A 164 -6.47 -13.33 -13.88
N SER A 165 -6.89 -12.09 -14.14
CA SER A 165 -8.29 -11.67 -14.09
C SER A 165 -8.61 -10.61 -15.15
N ASP A 166 -9.81 -10.68 -15.71
CA ASP A 166 -10.45 -9.61 -16.50
C ASP A 166 -11.44 -8.78 -15.67
N GLY A 167 -11.44 -8.95 -14.35
CA GLY A 167 -12.40 -8.32 -13.43
C GLY A 167 -13.73 -9.07 -13.30
N THR A 168 -13.88 -10.26 -13.88
CA THR A 168 -15.02 -11.14 -13.66
C THR A 168 -14.63 -12.40 -12.90
N ARG A 169 -15.58 -13.00 -12.17
CA ARG A 169 -15.35 -14.28 -11.48
C ARG A 169 -14.92 -15.39 -12.45
N ALA A 170 -15.51 -15.42 -13.66
CA ALA A 170 -15.23 -16.44 -14.67
C ALA A 170 -13.87 -16.25 -15.34
N GLY A 171 -13.47 -15.00 -15.61
CA GLY A 171 -12.16 -14.68 -16.19
C GLY A 171 -11.01 -14.64 -15.17
N THR A 172 -11.30 -14.88 -13.89
CA THR A 172 -10.28 -15.01 -12.83
C THR A 172 -9.87 -16.47 -12.70
N ALA A 173 -8.65 -16.82 -13.13
CA ALA A 173 -8.20 -18.20 -13.20
C ALA A 173 -6.67 -18.34 -13.10
N LEU A 174 -6.23 -19.51 -12.61
CA LEU A 174 -4.85 -19.96 -12.67
C LEU A 174 -4.41 -19.95 -14.14
N VAL A 175 -3.24 -19.36 -14.39
CA VAL A 175 -2.65 -19.33 -15.73
C VAL A 175 -1.98 -20.67 -16.02
N LYS A 176 -1.13 -21.13 -15.10
CA LYS A 176 -0.40 -22.39 -15.16
C LYS A 176 0.10 -22.74 -13.76
N ASP A 177 0.02 -24.01 -13.42
CA ASP A 177 0.76 -24.61 -12.30
C ASP A 177 2.21 -24.85 -12.78
N ILE A 178 3.13 -23.95 -12.43
CA ILE A 178 4.51 -23.96 -12.94
C ILE A 178 5.33 -25.02 -12.20
N ASN A 179 5.17 -25.15 -10.89
CA ASN A 179 5.80 -26.19 -10.09
C ASN A 179 4.72 -27.08 -9.43
N PRO A 180 4.34 -28.20 -10.07
CA PRO A 180 3.27 -29.05 -9.55
C PRO A 180 3.69 -29.90 -8.33
N VAL A 181 4.93 -29.76 -7.85
CA VAL A 181 5.39 -30.46 -6.64
C VAL A 181 4.82 -29.72 -5.44
N ASN A 182 3.87 -30.35 -4.77
CA ASN A 182 3.22 -29.82 -3.57
C ASN A 182 3.96 -30.35 -2.32
N ASP A 183 5.21 -29.93 -2.13
CA ASP A 183 5.84 -29.99 -0.83
C ASP A 183 5.89 -28.58 -0.21
N SER A 184 5.92 -28.50 1.12
CA SER A 184 5.82 -27.23 1.86
C SER A 184 7.00 -26.28 1.63
N TYR A 185 7.98 -26.66 0.81
CA TYR A 185 9.19 -25.89 0.50
C TYR A 185 9.33 -25.56 -0.99
N SER A 186 8.52 -26.16 -1.86
CA SER A 186 8.62 -26.03 -3.32
C SER A 186 7.54 -25.10 -3.89
N ASP A 187 7.68 -23.80 -3.63
CA ASP A 187 6.85 -22.74 -4.25
C ASP A 187 7.49 -22.28 -5.57
N SER A 188 6.74 -22.28 -6.69
CA SER A 188 7.22 -21.67 -7.94
C SER A 188 7.41 -20.16 -7.80
N GLY A 189 6.65 -19.56 -6.87
CA GLY A 189 6.62 -18.16 -6.46
C GLY A 189 6.91 -17.20 -7.60
N PRO A 190 6.04 -17.05 -8.63
CA PRO A 190 6.30 -16.08 -9.68
C PRO A 190 6.47 -14.68 -9.06
N THR A 191 7.54 -13.98 -9.42
CA THR A 191 7.83 -12.64 -8.91
C THR A 191 8.37 -11.75 -10.04
N ARG A 192 8.57 -10.46 -9.73
CA ARG A 192 9.09 -9.47 -10.69
C ARG A 192 8.23 -9.39 -11.97
N LEU A 193 6.92 -9.51 -11.80
CA LEU A 193 5.96 -9.41 -12.90
C LEU A 193 6.11 -8.06 -13.61
N THR A 194 6.33 -8.11 -14.91
CA THR A 194 6.68 -6.96 -15.74
C THR A 194 5.94 -7.05 -17.07
N ALA A 195 5.11 -6.05 -17.34
CA ALA A 195 4.38 -5.97 -18.60
C ALA A 195 5.29 -5.41 -19.72
N VAL A 196 5.37 -6.12 -20.84
CA VAL A 196 6.03 -5.65 -22.07
C VAL A 196 5.03 -5.83 -23.23
N GLY A 197 4.40 -4.73 -23.63
CA GLY A 197 3.30 -4.77 -24.59
C GLY A 197 2.16 -5.66 -24.12
N SER A 198 1.86 -6.73 -24.86
CA SER A 198 0.83 -7.73 -24.53
C SER A 198 1.35 -8.96 -23.77
N THR A 199 2.65 -9.00 -23.48
CA THR A 199 3.31 -10.16 -22.86
C THR A 199 3.69 -9.82 -21.42
N LEU A 200 3.43 -10.75 -20.50
CA LEU A 200 3.95 -10.68 -19.14
C LEU A 200 5.30 -11.39 -19.07
N TYR A 201 6.32 -10.72 -18.58
CA TYR A 201 7.59 -11.33 -18.16
C TYR A 201 7.65 -11.41 -16.65
N PHE A 202 8.28 -12.44 -16.11
CA PHE A 202 8.41 -12.66 -14.68
C PHE A 202 9.53 -13.67 -14.42
N THR A 203 9.89 -13.88 -13.17
CA THR A 203 10.74 -15.01 -12.78
C THR A 203 9.99 -16.03 -11.95
N ALA A 204 10.27 -17.30 -12.19
CA ALA A 204 9.65 -18.42 -11.48
C ALA A 204 10.58 -19.64 -11.49
N ASP A 205 10.35 -20.53 -10.54
CA ASP A 205 11.02 -21.82 -10.45
C ASP A 205 10.04 -22.95 -10.81
N ASN A 206 10.47 -23.89 -11.64
CA ASN A 206 9.68 -25.08 -12.01
C ASN A 206 10.08 -26.35 -11.24
N GLY A 207 10.90 -26.21 -10.20
CA GLY A 207 11.44 -27.30 -9.40
C GLY A 207 12.55 -28.10 -10.10
N LYS A 208 13.09 -27.62 -11.22
CA LYS A 208 14.11 -28.33 -12.02
C LYS A 208 15.27 -27.46 -12.49
N ALA A 209 15.01 -26.20 -12.83
CA ALA A 209 15.99 -25.31 -13.41
C ALA A 209 16.42 -24.18 -12.45
N GLY A 210 15.88 -24.16 -11.24
CA GLY A 210 15.94 -22.97 -10.39
C GLY A 210 15.07 -21.84 -10.93
N ARG A 211 15.24 -20.64 -10.35
CA ARG A 211 14.48 -19.44 -10.71
C ARG A 211 15.03 -18.80 -11.98
N GLU A 212 14.20 -18.80 -13.01
CA GLU A 212 14.61 -18.35 -14.36
C GLU A 212 13.66 -17.30 -14.94
N LEU A 213 13.99 -16.76 -16.12
CA LEU A 213 13.13 -15.85 -16.86
C LEU A 213 12.00 -16.62 -17.56
N TRP A 214 10.76 -16.19 -17.33
CA TRP A 214 9.55 -16.73 -17.95
C TRP A 214 8.77 -15.64 -18.68
N ARG A 215 7.94 -16.08 -19.62
CA ARG A 215 6.94 -15.23 -20.27
C ARG A 215 5.56 -15.89 -20.29
N SER A 216 4.52 -15.07 -20.37
CA SER A 216 3.12 -15.51 -20.52
C SER A 216 2.32 -14.56 -21.41
N ASP A 217 1.47 -15.14 -22.26
CA ASP A 217 0.39 -14.44 -22.98
C ASP A 217 -0.96 -14.51 -22.22
N GLY A 218 -0.95 -15.08 -21.01
CA GLY A 218 -2.12 -15.38 -20.20
C GLY A 218 -2.75 -16.75 -20.45
N SER A 219 -2.20 -17.59 -21.31
CA SER A 219 -2.60 -18.98 -21.48
C SER A 219 -1.59 -19.93 -20.86
N ALA A 220 -2.03 -21.13 -20.45
CA ALA A 220 -1.12 -22.17 -19.96
C ALA A 220 -0.07 -22.58 -21.00
N ALA A 221 -0.46 -22.63 -22.28
CA ALA A 221 0.42 -23.01 -23.39
C ALA A 221 1.46 -21.93 -23.71
N GLY A 222 1.07 -20.65 -23.66
CA GLY A 222 1.96 -19.52 -23.85
C GLY A 222 2.78 -19.15 -22.61
N THR A 223 2.61 -19.85 -21.50
CA THR A 223 3.39 -19.67 -20.27
C THR A 223 4.59 -20.61 -20.26
N VAL A 224 5.76 -20.07 -20.60
CA VAL A 224 6.98 -20.85 -20.87
C VAL A 224 8.22 -20.17 -20.32
N MET A 225 9.19 -20.99 -19.90
CA MET A 225 10.54 -20.53 -19.58
C MET A 225 11.19 -20.03 -20.87
N VAL A 226 11.79 -18.84 -20.81
CA VAL A 226 12.43 -18.21 -21.97
C VAL A 226 13.79 -18.87 -22.23
N LYS A 227 14.62 -18.98 -21.20
CA LYS A 227 15.95 -19.60 -21.22
C LYS A 227 16.35 -19.98 -19.80
N ASN A 228 17.11 -21.07 -19.67
CA ASN A 228 17.83 -21.41 -18.45
C ASN A 228 19.21 -20.74 -18.55
N ILE A 229 19.39 -19.63 -17.83
CA ILE A 229 20.59 -18.78 -17.89
C ILE A 229 21.56 -19.17 -16.77
N ALA A 230 21.02 -19.43 -15.58
CA ALA A 230 21.75 -19.75 -14.37
C ALA A 230 21.47 -21.21 -13.97
N PRO A 231 22.01 -22.22 -14.69
CA PRO A 231 21.73 -23.61 -14.39
C PRO A 231 22.29 -23.99 -13.01
N GLY A 232 21.39 -24.31 -12.08
CA GLY A 232 21.67 -24.65 -10.69
C GLY A 232 20.87 -23.75 -9.75
N ASP A 233 20.62 -24.18 -8.51
CA ASP A 233 19.77 -23.44 -7.56
C ASP A 233 20.48 -22.17 -6.98
N ASP A 234 21.30 -21.48 -7.76
CA ASP A 234 21.90 -20.21 -7.36
C ASP A 234 20.88 -19.08 -7.47
N TYR A 235 20.11 -18.93 -6.40
CA TYR A 235 19.10 -17.89 -6.25
C TYR A 235 19.65 -16.47 -6.50
N TYR A 236 20.95 -16.22 -6.27
CA TYR A 236 21.54 -14.89 -6.41
C TYR A 236 21.88 -14.53 -7.86
N ALA A 237 22.08 -15.52 -8.74
CA ALA A 237 22.32 -15.32 -10.17
C ALA A 237 21.02 -15.24 -10.99
N ALA A 238 19.86 -15.48 -10.37
CA ALA A 238 18.56 -15.50 -11.04
C ALA A 238 18.22 -14.15 -11.69
N PRO A 239 17.47 -14.13 -12.82
CA PRO A 239 17.08 -12.89 -13.48
C PRO A 239 16.37 -11.89 -12.55
N ALA A 240 16.79 -10.63 -12.63
CA ALA A 240 16.32 -9.53 -11.79
C ALA A 240 16.26 -8.22 -12.60
N ASN A 241 15.69 -7.17 -11.99
CA ASN A 241 15.59 -5.84 -12.61
C ASN A 241 14.98 -5.85 -14.02
N LEU A 242 13.94 -6.66 -14.23
CA LEU A 242 13.26 -6.77 -15.52
C LEU A 242 12.70 -5.41 -15.93
N THR A 243 13.23 -4.86 -17.02
CA THR A 243 12.94 -3.50 -17.47
C THR A 243 12.49 -3.54 -18.93
N PRO A 244 11.25 -3.11 -19.26
CA PRO A 244 10.80 -3.02 -20.64
C PRO A 244 11.75 -2.15 -21.47
N PHE A 245 12.22 -2.67 -22.61
CA PHE A 245 13.14 -1.97 -23.50
C PHE A 245 12.86 -2.36 -24.96
N GLY A 246 12.48 -1.38 -25.78
CA GLY A 246 11.97 -1.64 -27.13
C GLY A 246 10.75 -2.58 -27.10
N SER A 247 10.80 -3.67 -27.88
CA SER A 247 9.76 -4.72 -27.88
C SER A 247 10.03 -5.87 -26.90
N GLY A 248 11.12 -5.81 -26.14
CA GLY A 248 11.57 -6.85 -25.23
C GLY A 248 11.89 -6.29 -23.85
N LEU A 249 12.93 -6.84 -23.22
CA LEU A 249 13.42 -6.36 -21.93
C LEU A 249 14.95 -6.36 -21.85
N LEU A 250 15.46 -5.46 -21.02
CA LEU A 250 16.77 -5.55 -20.39
C LEU A 250 16.60 -5.99 -18.95
N PHE A 251 17.56 -6.75 -18.44
CA PHE A 251 17.54 -7.30 -17.09
C PHE A 251 18.94 -7.65 -16.63
N THR A 252 19.08 -8.02 -15.37
CA THR A 252 20.33 -8.54 -14.82
C THR A 252 20.23 -10.03 -14.55
N ALA A 253 21.26 -10.78 -14.87
CA ALA A 253 21.34 -12.20 -14.56
C ALA A 253 22.81 -12.63 -14.51
N GLY A 254 23.10 -13.73 -13.81
CA GLY A 254 24.39 -14.38 -13.87
C GLY A 254 24.36 -15.71 -14.59
N ASP A 255 25.46 -16.04 -15.26
CA ASP A 255 25.71 -17.37 -15.80
C ASP A 255 26.96 -17.98 -15.14
N GLN A 256 27.34 -19.20 -15.53
CA GLN A 256 28.50 -19.90 -14.95
C GLN A 256 29.86 -19.28 -15.34
N ALA A 257 29.89 -18.28 -16.22
CA ALA A 257 31.12 -17.71 -16.78
C ALA A 257 31.31 -16.21 -16.48
N HIS A 258 30.23 -15.45 -16.26
CA HIS A 258 30.26 -13.98 -16.33
C HIS A 258 29.75 -13.24 -15.08
N GLY A 259 29.49 -13.90 -13.94
CA GLY A 259 28.90 -13.20 -12.77
C GLY A 259 27.58 -12.48 -13.10
N ILE A 260 27.06 -11.61 -12.23
CA ILE A 260 25.81 -10.86 -12.48
C ILE A 260 26.06 -9.66 -13.40
N GLU A 261 25.50 -9.72 -14.60
CA GLU A 261 25.74 -8.78 -15.70
C GLU A 261 24.46 -8.32 -16.39
N LEU A 262 24.59 -7.46 -17.40
CA LEU A 262 23.47 -6.94 -18.19
C LEU A 262 23.08 -7.91 -19.31
N TRP A 263 21.81 -8.30 -19.36
CA TRP A 263 21.22 -9.20 -20.35
C TRP A 263 20.03 -8.58 -21.06
N LYS A 264 19.74 -9.06 -22.26
CA LYS A 264 18.54 -8.70 -23.01
C LYS A 264 17.75 -9.92 -23.45
N SER A 265 16.46 -9.75 -23.68
CA SER A 265 15.57 -10.77 -24.25
C SER A 265 14.51 -10.16 -25.14
N ASP A 266 14.25 -10.78 -26.29
CA ASP A 266 13.07 -10.55 -27.14
C ASP A 266 11.90 -11.49 -26.79
N GLY A 267 12.05 -12.25 -25.70
CA GLY A 267 11.15 -13.32 -25.30
C GLY A 267 11.51 -14.70 -25.83
N THR A 268 12.45 -14.85 -26.77
CA THR A 268 12.89 -16.16 -27.27
C THR A 268 14.19 -16.61 -26.61
N SER A 269 14.45 -17.92 -26.58
CA SER A 269 15.73 -18.45 -26.07
C SER A 269 16.94 -17.92 -26.85
N THR A 270 16.83 -17.83 -28.18
CA THR A 270 17.91 -17.34 -29.06
C THR A 270 18.15 -15.84 -28.89
N GLY A 271 17.10 -15.04 -28.75
CA GLY A 271 17.22 -13.60 -28.50
C GLY A 271 17.54 -13.24 -27.04
N THR A 272 17.69 -14.23 -26.17
CA THR A 272 18.09 -14.03 -24.77
C THR A 272 19.60 -14.19 -24.62
N VAL A 273 20.31 -13.07 -24.55
CA VAL A 273 21.78 -13.01 -24.64
C VAL A 273 22.37 -11.99 -23.66
N LEU A 274 23.59 -12.27 -23.22
CA LEU A 274 24.44 -11.32 -22.51
C LEU A 274 24.64 -10.10 -23.40
N VAL A 275 24.41 -8.90 -22.87
CA VAL A 275 24.67 -7.65 -23.58
C VAL A 275 26.15 -7.32 -23.51
N LYS A 276 26.71 -7.33 -22.31
CA LYS A 276 28.13 -7.10 -22.05
C LYS A 276 28.52 -7.74 -20.74
N ASP A 277 29.69 -8.38 -20.75
CA ASP A 277 30.46 -8.69 -19.55
C ASP A 277 31.13 -7.39 -19.09
N ILE A 278 30.45 -6.60 -18.26
CA ILE A 278 30.94 -5.27 -17.84
C ILE A 278 32.17 -5.43 -16.96
N ARG A 279 32.14 -6.40 -16.05
CA ARG A 279 33.30 -6.75 -15.22
C ARG A 279 33.84 -8.14 -15.62
N PRO A 280 34.90 -8.18 -16.44
CA PRO A 280 35.39 -9.42 -17.04
C PRO A 280 35.55 -10.60 -16.08
N GLY A 281 35.02 -11.76 -16.49
CA GLY A 281 35.15 -13.04 -15.79
C GLY A 281 33.99 -13.34 -14.84
N ASP A 282 34.23 -14.14 -13.81
CA ASP A 282 33.19 -14.62 -12.88
C ASP A 282 32.78 -13.58 -11.80
N TYR A 283 33.15 -12.32 -11.98
CA TYR A 283 32.90 -11.26 -11.01
C TYR A 283 31.70 -10.40 -11.39
N ASP A 284 30.83 -10.08 -10.43
CA ASP A 284 29.67 -9.22 -10.71
C ASP A 284 30.05 -7.77 -11.07
N GLY A 285 29.57 -7.31 -12.23
CA GLY A 285 29.44 -5.90 -12.62
C GLY A 285 28.29 -5.16 -11.92
N GLN A 286 27.37 -5.90 -11.30
CA GLN A 286 26.23 -5.39 -10.49
C GLN A 286 25.41 -4.27 -11.12
N PRO A 287 24.88 -4.41 -12.36
CA PRO A 287 23.97 -3.41 -12.90
C PRO A 287 22.73 -3.24 -12.01
N SER A 288 22.31 -2.01 -11.76
CA SER A 288 21.13 -1.73 -10.93
C SER A 288 20.45 -0.41 -11.29
N GLY A 289 19.16 -0.28 -10.98
CA GLY A 289 18.41 0.95 -11.24
C GLY A 289 18.16 1.25 -12.73
N LEU A 290 18.03 0.20 -13.56
CA LEU A 290 17.80 0.31 -15.01
C LEU A 290 16.63 1.25 -15.31
N THR A 291 16.94 2.36 -15.98
CA THR A 291 15.99 3.44 -16.30
C THR A 291 16.11 3.81 -17.77
N VAL A 292 15.01 3.67 -18.51
CA VAL A 292 14.99 4.00 -19.95
C VAL A 292 14.86 5.51 -20.14
N MET A 293 15.74 6.08 -20.96
CA MET A 293 15.67 7.46 -21.42
C MET A 293 15.98 7.52 -22.92
N GLY A 294 14.94 7.79 -23.72
CA GLY A 294 15.07 7.80 -25.18
C GLY A 294 15.39 6.39 -25.72
N PRO A 295 16.42 6.22 -26.57
CA PRO A 295 16.81 4.92 -27.11
C PRO A 295 17.68 4.09 -26.15
N ASP A 296 18.14 4.67 -25.05
CA ASP A 296 19.12 4.04 -24.15
C ASP A 296 18.48 3.68 -22.80
N VAL A 297 19.12 2.74 -22.10
CA VAL A 297 18.93 2.51 -20.66
C VAL A 297 20.12 3.05 -19.89
N TYR A 298 19.86 3.61 -18.71
CA TYR A 298 20.86 4.12 -17.77
C TYR A 298 20.79 3.35 -16.46
N PHE A 299 21.93 3.08 -15.85
CA PHE A 299 22.03 2.25 -14.64
C PHE A 299 23.34 2.50 -13.90
N SER A 300 23.38 2.07 -12.65
CA SER A 300 24.63 1.99 -11.87
C SER A 300 25.32 0.65 -12.15
N ALA A 301 26.62 0.64 -12.44
CA ALA A 301 27.43 -0.57 -12.62
C ALA A 301 28.93 -0.32 -12.38
N ARG A 302 29.72 -1.39 -12.27
CA ARG A 302 31.18 -1.35 -12.08
C ARG A 302 31.90 -2.29 -13.05
N ASP A 303 33.12 -1.94 -13.46
CA ASP A 303 33.94 -2.70 -14.41
C ASP A 303 35.19 -3.34 -13.78
N GLY A 304 35.38 -3.17 -12.47
CA GLY A 304 36.56 -3.65 -11.74
C GLY A 304 37.75 -2.69 -11.75
N VAL A 305 37.67 -1.58 -12.49
CA VAL A 305 38.59 -0.44 -12.43
C VAL A 305 37.95 0.71 -11.65
N HIS A 306 36.69 1.00 -11.95
CA HIS A 306 35.85 1.99 -11.32
C HIS A 306 34.90 1.33 -10.31
N GLY A 307 34.48 2.08 -9.28
CA GLY A 307 33.36 1.67 -8.43
C GLY A 307 32.02 1.68 -9.20
N PRO A 308 30.89 1.43 -8.53
CA PRO A 308 29.58 1.68 -9.11
C PRO A 308 29.40 3.15 -9.51
N GLU A 309 29.33 3.37 -10.82
CA GLU A 309 29.24 4.67 -11.48
C GLU A 309 28.06 4.69 -12.47
N LEU A 310 27.82 5.82 -13.15
CA LEU A 310 26.73 5.92 -14.13
C LEU A 310 27.13 5.30 -15.47
N TRP A 311 26.37 4.29 -15.91
CA TRP A 311 26.53 3.60 -17.19
C TRP A 311 25.29 3.78 -18.07
N LYS A 312 25.47 3.55 -19.37
CA LYS A 312 24.37 3.47 -20.33
C LYS A 312 24.53 2.29 -21.28
N SER A 313 23.44 1.89 -21.92
CA SER A 313 23.40 0.87 -22.97
C SER A 313 22.25 1.12 -23.96
N ASP A 314 22.50 0.91 -25.25
CA ASP A 314 21.48 0.82 -26.30
C ASP A 314 20.97 -0.64 -26.51
N GLY A 315 21.38 -1.56 -25.64
CA GLY A 315 21.14 -3.00 -25.76
C GLY A 315 22.18 -3.75 -26.59
N SER A 316 23.28 -3.11 -26.99
CA SER A 316 24.44 -3.74 -27.63
C SER A 316 25.69 -3.69 -26.73
N ALA A 317 26.65 -4.59 -26.96
CA ALA A 317 27.92 -4.60 -26.23
C ALA A 317 28.72 -3.30 -26.44
N ASP A 318 28.76 -2.80 -27.67
CA ASP A 318 29.51 -1.61 -28.05
C ASP A 318 28.86 -0.33 -27.50
N GLY A 319 27.54 -0.26 -27.51
CA GLY A 319 26.78 0.85 -26.91
C GLY A 319 26.73 0.82 -25.39
N THR A 320 27.19 -0.25 -24.75
CA THR A 320 27.24 -0.35 -23.28
C THR A 320 28.53 0.26 -22.74
N THR A 321 28.45 1.48 -22.21
CA THR A 321 29.62 2.29 -21.85
C THR A 321 29.42 3.07 -20.55
N LEU A 322 30.53 3.34 -19.85
CA LEU A 322 30.57 4.26 -18.73
C LEU A 322 30.21 5.66 -19.24
N VAL A 323 29.22 6.30 -18.62
CA VAL A 323 28.84 7.68 -18.95
C VAL A 323 29.84 8.64 -18.30
N LYS A 324 30.12 8.43 -17.02
CA LYS A 324 31.06 9.25 -16.25
C LYS A 324 31.54 8.52 -15.01
N ASP A 325 32.85 8.59 -14.75
CA ASP A 325 33.45 8.30 -13.45
C ASP A 325 33.22 9.52 -12.54
N ILE A 326 32.06 9.57 -11.88
CA ILE A 326 31.64 10.72 -11.05
C ILE A 326 32.56 10.82 -9.83
N ARG A 327 32.94 9.67 -9.26
CA ARG A 327 33.87 9.59 -8.15
C ARG A 327 35.16 8.88 -8.56
N PRO A 328 36.21 9.63 -8.95
CA PRO A 328 37.38 9.10 -9.61
C PRO A 328 37.99 7.82 -9.00
N GLY A 329 38.16 6.80 -9.83
CA GLY A 329 38.83 5.53 -9.53
C GLY A 329 37.92 4.49 -8.88
N ALA A 330 38.49 3.64 -8.03
CA ALA A 330 37.78 2.46 -7.50
C ALA A 330 36.72 2.76 -6.42
N ARG A 331 36.46 4.04 -6.10
CA ARG A 331 35.42 4.42 -5.15
C ARG A 331 34.08 4.53 -5.88
N SER A 332 32.99 4.36 -5.15
CA SER A 332 31.62 4.43 -5.68
C SER A 332 31.06 5.83 -5.54
N SER A 333 30.46 6.37 -6.60
CA SER A 333 29.50 7.47 -6.51
C SER A 333 28.08 7.01 -6.14
N ASP A 334 27.83 5.70 -6.25
CA ASP A 334 26.56 5.05 -5.88
C ASP A 334 25.32 5.75 -6.48
N PRO A 335 25.24 5.87 -7.84
CA PRO A 335 24.10 6.47 -8.51
C PRO A 335 22.81 5.72 -8.19
N SER A 336 21.76 6.46 -7.80
CA SER A 336 20.48 5.88 -7.38
C SER A 336 19.31 6.81 -7.70
N SER A 337 18.07 6.32 -7.57
CA SER A 337 16.85 7.07 -7.86
C SER A 337 16.80 7.66 -9.27
N LEU A 338 17.39 6.95 -10.25
CA LEU A 338 17.44 7.37 -11.65
C LEU A 338 16.02 7.62 -12.19
N THR A 339 15.80 8.83 -12.72
CA THR A 339 14.49 9.30 -13.17
C THR A 339 14.63 10.07 -14.47
N ALA A 340 14.08 9.53 -15.55
CA ALA A 340 14.04 10.21 -16.84
C ALA A 340 12.89 11.24 -16.86
N SER A 341 13.19 12.50 -17.21
CA SER A 341 12.21 13.57 -17.40
C SER A 341 12.69 14.55 -18.47
N GLY A 342 11.84 14.88 -19.45
CA GLY A 342 12.15 15.92 -20.44
C GLY A 342 13.36 15.67 -21.34
N GLY A 343 13.80 14.41 -21.47
CA GLY A 343 15.01 14.06 -22.23
C GLY A 343 16.31 14.17 -21.42
N ALA A 344 16.23 14.39 -20.12
CA ALA A 344 17.35 14.34 -19.18
C ALA A 344 17.12 13.27 -18.10
N LEU A 345 18.21 12.74 -17.57
CA LEU A 345 18.24 11.79 -16.48
C LEU A 345 18.61 12.52 -15.19
N PHE A 346 17.73 12.45 -14.20
CA PHE A 346 17.95 12.99 -12.86
C PHE A 346 18.25 11.85 -11.90
N PHE A 347 19.25 12.00 -11.04
CA PHE A 347 19.65 10.94 -10.12
C PHE A 347 20.41 11.48 -8.91
N SER A 348 20.51 10.67 -7.87
CA SER A 348 21.32 10.96 -6.68
C SER A 348 22.69 10.30 -6.80
N ALA A 349 23.79 11.02 -6.56
CA ALA A 349 25.15 10.48 -6.53
C ALA A 349 26.09 11.31 -5.63
N ASP A 350 27.19 10.70 -5.19
CA ASP A 350 28.24 11.30 -4.34
C ASP A 350 29.59 11.38 -5.07
N ASP A 351 30.05 12.59 -5.38
CA ASP A 351 31.37 12.80 -6.02
C ASP A 351 32.56 12.74 -5.03
N GLY A 352 32.26 12.58 -3.74
CA GLY A 352 33.24 12.56 -2.65
C GLY A 352 33.69 13.96 -2.19
N THR A 353 33.07 15.03 -2.68
CA THR A 353 33.38 16.43 -2.32
C THR A 353 32.15 17.21 -1.85
N ALA A 354 31.01 17.11 -2.54
CA ALA A 354 29.76 17.78 -2.19
C ALA A 354 28.79 16.86 -1.44
N GLY A 355 29.23 15.65 -1.08
CA GLY A 355 28.34 14.63 -0.54
C GLY A 355 27.34 14.13 -1.58
N ARG A 356 26.27 13.48 -1.10
CA ARG A 356 25.24 12.89 -1.96
C ARG A 356 24.24 13.95 -2.40
N GLU A 357 24.22 14.27 -3.70
CA GLU A 357 23.43 15.38 -4.23
C GLU A 357 22.63 15.03 -5.49
N LEU A 358 21.84 15.99 -5.99
CA LEU A 358 21.11 15.86 -7.26
C LEU A 358 22.04 16.10 -8.46
N TRP A 359 22.09 15.12 -9.35
CA TRP A 359 22.80 15.16 -10.62
C TRP A 359 21.84 15.10 -11.80
N VAL A 360 22.28 15.66 -12.92
CA VAL A 360 21.60 15.59 -14.22
C VAL A 360 22.55 15.04 -15.28
N SER A 361 22.02 14.27 -16.24
CA SER A 361 22.75 13.78 -17.40
C SER A 361 21.90 13.87 -18.67
N ASP A 362 22.51 14.26 -19.78
CA ASP A 362 21.97 14.13 -21.14
C ASP A 362 22.44 12.83 -21.83
N GLY A 363 23.15 11.97 -21.10
CA GLY A 363 23.75 10.74 -21.59
C GLY A 363 25.19 10.88 -22.10
N SER A 364 25.78 12.07 -22.02
CA SER A 364 27.19 12.32 -22.29
C SER A 364 27.98 12.58 -21.00
N GLU A 365 29.30 12.36 -21.03
CA GLU A 365 30.19 12.66 -19.90
C GLU A 365 30.17 14.15 -19.52
N ILE A 366 30.15 15.04 -20.53
CA ILE A 366 30.15 16.50 -20.34
C ILE A 366 28.81 16.99 -19.78
N GLY A 367 27.69 16.46 -20.30
CA GLY A 367 26.36 16.81 -19.83
C GLY A 367 25.97 16.15 -18.51
N THR A 368 26.82 15.29 -17.95
CA THR A 368 26.63 14.68 -16.63
C THR A 368 27.23 15.57 -15.54
N THR A 369 26.40 16.32 -14.83
CA THR A 369 26.83 17.38 -13.91
C THR A 369 26.02 17.43 -12.62
N LEU A 370 26.67 17.90 -11.55
CA LEU A 370 26.01 18.27 -10.30
C LEU A 370 25.07 19.44 -10.58
N VAL A 371 23.80 19.30 -10.18
CA VAL A 371 22.80 20.36 -10.40
C VAL A 371 23.02 21.50 -9.42
N LYS A 372 23.13 21.15 -8.13
CA LYS A 372 23.28 22.07 -7.01
C LYS A 372 23.73 21.29 -5.79
N ASP A 373 24.66 21.87 -5.03
CA ASP A 373 24.97 21.49 -3.64
C ASP A 373 23.89 22.12 -2.75
N ILE A 374 22.96 21.30 -2.26
CA ILE A 374 21.74 21.74 -1.56
C ILE A 374 22.03 21.98 -0.08
N ASP A 375 22.79 21.09 0.55
CA ASP A 375 23.31 21.26 1.90
C ASP A 375 24.86 21.32 1.89
N PRO A 376 25.44 22.52 1.65
CA PRO A 376 26.88 22.68 1.61
C PRO A 376 27.55 22.57 2.99
N THR A 377 26.77 22.39 4.07
CA THR A 377 27.32 22.23 5.42
C THR A 377 27.75 20.81 5.73
N ASP A 378 27.34 19.84 4.91
CA ASP A 378 27.66 18.41 5.02
C ASP A 378 27.39 17.89 6.45
N GLU A 379 26.23 18.24 7.00
CA GLU A 379 25.80 17.66 8.27
C GLU A 379 25.60 16.15 8.07
N SER A 380 26.09 15.34 9.01
CA SER A 380 26.14 13.87 8.90
C SER A 380 24.78 13.15 8.77
N TYR A 381 23.68 13.90 8.65
CA TYR A 381 22.31 13.41 8.57
C TYR A 381 21.66 13.64 7.18
N TYR A 382 22.27 14.42 6.28
CA TYR A 382 21.74 14.61 4.93
C TYR A 382 21.94 13.34 4.10
N SER A 383 20.84 12.83 3.53
CA SER A 383 20.84 11.60 2.70
C SER A 383 20.81 11.88 1.20
N GLY A 384 20.91 13.14 0.78
CA GLY A 384 20.66 13.54 -0.59
C GLY A 384 19.18 13.59 -0.99
N PRO A 385 18.89 13.87 -2.27
CA PRO A 385 17.55 13.88 -2.81
C PRO A 385 16.91 12.49 -2.80
N LEU A 386 15.66 12.42 -2.33
CA LEU A 386 14.86 11.20 -2.25
C LEU A 386 13.55 11.33 -3.05
N GLU A 387 12.97 10.19 -3.45
CA GLU A 387 11.68 10.12 -4.16
C GLU A 387 11.59 10.99 -5.44
N ILE A 388 12.67 11.03 -6.21
CA ILE A 388 12.73 11.80 -7.47
C ILE A 388 11.62 11.32 -8.40
N THR A 389 10.73 12.25 -8.79
CA THR A 389 9.53 11.98 -9.59
C THR A 389 9.43 12.98 -10.73
N ALA A 390 9.34 12.47 -11.96
CA ALA A 390 9.24 13.30 -13.16
C ALA A 390 7.95 14.13 -13.21
N LEU A 391 8.07 15.42 -13.54
CA LEU A 391 6.96 16.35 -13.73
C LEU A 391 7.24 17.33 -14.87
N GLY A 392 6.59 17.14 -16.02
CA GLY A 392 6.60 18.15 -17.10
C GLY A 392 7.97 18.54 -17.66
N GLY A 393 8.97 17.64 -17.62
CA GLY A 393 10.35 17.93 -18.03
C GLY A 393 11.26 18.42 -16.90
N SER A 394 10.71 18.59 -15.71
CA SER A 394 11.43 18.79 -14.44
C SER A 394 11.24 17.57 -13.54
N VAL A 395 11.75 17.62 -12.32
CA VAL A 395 11.51 16.63 -11.27
C VAL A 395 11.03 17.32 -9.99
N LEU A 396 10.17 16.62 -9.25
CA LEU A 396 9.92 16.86 -7.84
C LEU A 396 10.66 15.82 -7.01
N PHE A 397 11.17 16.22 -5.85
CA PHE A 397 11.91 15.33 -4.96
C PHE A 397 11.87 15.88 -3.54
N ARG A 398 12.24 15.05 -2.57
CA ARG A 398 12.44 15.45 -1.19
C ARG A 398 13.90 15.76 -0.95
N ALA A 399 14.21 16.89 -0.31
CA ALA A 399 15.56 17.26 0.10
C ALA A 399 15.53 18.16 1.35
N ASP A 400 16.67 18.26 2.02
CA ASP A 400 16.92 19.11 3.19
C ASP A 400 18.11 20.01 2.87
N ASP A 401 17.99 21.31 3.09
CA ASP A 401 19.05 22.31 2.86
C ASP A 401 19.77 22.73 4.15
N GLY A 402 19.52 22.00 5.25
CA GLY A 402 20.05 22.30 6.58
C GLY A 402 19.35 23.49 7.26
N ILE A 403 18.34 24.09 6.64
CA ILE A 403 17.61 25.27 7.15
C ILE A 403 16.12 24.97 7.33
N HIS A 404 15.49 24.33 6.34
CA HIS A 404 14.04 24.10 6.28
C HIS A 404 13.63 22.66 6.64
N GLY A 405 14.59 21.81 7.02
CA GLY A 405 14.34 20.38 7.17
C GLY A 405 13.99 19.73 5.83
N SER A 406 13.50 18.48 5.89
CA SER A 406 13.18 17.70 4.69
C SER A 406 11.83 18.11 4.07
N GLU A 407 11.91 18.83 2.95
CA GLU A 407 10.78 19.47 2.28
C GLU A 407 10.63 19.05 0.80
N LEU A 408 9.57 19.53 0.13
CA LEU A 408 9.34 19.30 -1.30
C LEU A 408 10.15 20.30 -2.16
N TRP A 409 11.01 19.77 -3.01
CA TRP A 409 11.86 20.51 -3.93
C TRP A 409 11.53 20.23 -5.39
N GLN A 410 11.91 21.16 -6.27
CA GLN A 410 11.86 21.00 -7.71
C GLN A 410 13.20 21.27 -8.36
N SER A 411 13.44 20.64 -9.53
CA SER A 411 14.58 20.95 -10.39
C SER A 411 14.24 20.75 -11.87
N ASN A 412 14.68 21.69 -12.70
CA ASN A 412 14.69 21.57 -14.16
C ASN A 412 16.05 21.11 -14.72
N GLY A 413 16.98 20.68 -13.85
CA GLY A 413 18.34 20.27 -14.22
C GLY A 413 19.37 21.38 -14.14
N THR A 414 18.97 22.60 -13.77
CA THR A 414 19.89 23.73 -13.56
C THR A 414 19.89 24.17 -12.11
N GLY A 415 21.01 24.70 -11.62
CA GLY A 415 21.10 25.26 -10.27
C GLY A 415 20.09 26.39 -10.00
N ALA A 416 19.84 27.25 -11.00
CA ALA A 416 18.86 28.34 -10.91
C ALA A 416 17.40 27.85 -10.85
N GLY A 417 17.10 26.74 -11.53
CA GLY A 417 15.80 26.10 -11.49
C GLY A 417 15.63 25.10 -10.35
N THR A 418 16.58 25.04 -9.40
CA THR A 418 16.56 24.11 -8.27
C THR A 418 16.30 24.83 -6.96
N SER A 419 15.11 24.61 -6.40
CA SER A 419 14.58 25.34 -5.24
C SER A 419 13.51 24.54 -4.51
N ILE A 420 13.30 24.88 -3.24
CA ILE A 420 12.13 24.44 -2.48
C ILE A 420 10.86 24.90 -3.20
N VAL A 421 9.90 24.00 -3.38
CA VAL A 421 8.59 24.34 -3.98
C VAL A 421 7.75 25.07 -2.95
N LYS A 422 7.76 24.56 -1.72
CA LYS A 422 7.03 25.09 -0.58
C LYS A 422 7.67 24.55 0.70
N ASP A 423 7.91 25.44 1.65
CA ASP A 423 8.18 25.08 3.05
C ASP A 423 6.84 24.67 3.68
N ILE A 424 6.49 23.38 3.54
CA ILE A 424 5.18 22.87 3.95
C ILE A 424 5.09 22.91 5.48
N ARG A 425 6.20 22.61 6.17
CA ARG A 425 6.29 22.67 7.62
C ARG A 425 7.35 23.68 8.07
N PRO A 426 6.95 24.92 8.37
CA PRO A 426 7.89 26.00 8.63
C PRO A 426 8.96 25.72 9.69
N GLY A 427 10.21 26.05 9.35
CA GLY A 427 11.39 25.96 10.23
C GLY A 427 12.23 24.71 9.97
N GLU A 428 13.03 24.28 10.96
CA GLU A 428 13.95 23.13 10.83
C GLU A 428 13.23 21.75 10.91
N TYR A 429 11.92 21.69 10.63
CA TYR A 429 11.13 20.50 10.88
C TYR A 429 10.63 19.87 9.58
N ASP A 430 10.94 18.60 9.36
CA ASP A 430 10.49 17.87 8.18
C ASP A 430 8.97 17.84 7.99
N SER A 431 8.50 18.16 6.78
CA SER A 431 7.18 17.80 6.28
C SER A 431 7.06 16.33 5.88
N ASP A 432 8.19 15.65 5.64
CA ASP A 432 8.29 14.24 5.20
C ASP A 432 7.42 13.98 3.96
N ALA A 433 7.56 14.85 2.95
CA ALA A 433 6.90 14.68 1.65
C ALA A 433 7.30 13.33 1.04
N ARG A 434 6.37 12.37 1.06
CA ARG A 434 6.61 10.97 0.70
C ARG A 434 5.53 10.39 -0.20
N SER A 435 5.80 9.24 -0.78
CA SER A 435 4.93 8.56 -1.75
C SER A 435 4.59 9.45 -2.95
N LEU A 436 5.55 10.23 -3.47
CA LEU A 436 5.34 11.08 -4.65
C LEU A 436 4.84 10.24 -5.83
N THR A 437 3.61 10.52 -6.25
CA THR A 437 2.86 9.74 -7.24
C THR A 437 2.29 10.67 -8.29
N ARG A 438 2.79 10.56 -9.52
CA ARG A 438 2.29 11.35 -10.65
C ARG A 438 0.93 10.82 -11.12
N SER A 439 -0.01 11.74 -11.38
CA SER A 439 -1.23 11.48 -12.15
C SER A 439 -1.48 12.66 -13.09
N GLY A 440 -1.27 12.45 -14.39
CA GLY A 440 -1.32 13.53 -15.38
C GLY A 440 -0.20 14.55 -15.18
N SER A 441 -0.57 15.82 -15.01
CA SER A 441 0.35 16.96 -14.78
C SER A 441 0.51 17.33 -13.30
N VAL A 442 0.05 16.48 -12.38
CA VAL A 442 0.07 16.73 -10.94
C VAL A 442 0.80 15.57 -10.25
N VAL A 443 1.56 15.87 -9.21
CA VAL A 443 2.11 14.89 -8.27
C VAL A 443 1.30 14.95 -6.99
N TYR A 444 0.77 13.80 -6.58
CA TYR A 444 0.13 13.58 -5.29
C TYR A 444 1.14 12.98 -4.33
N PHE A 445 1.11 13.38 -3.07
CA PHE A 445 2.04 12.90 -2.07
C PHE A 445 1.43 13.05 -0.68
N VAL A 446 2.13 12.51 0.32
CA VAL A 446 1.74 12.60 1.72
C VAL A 446 2.72 13.50 2.43
N ALA A 447 2.23 14.50 3.16
CA ALA A 447 3.06 15.44 3.91
C ALA A 447 2.33 15.98 5.13
N ARG A 448 3.09 16.54 6.08
CA ARG A 448 2.61 17.19 7.31
C ARG A 448 2.98 18.66 7.29
N ASP A 449 2.08 19.55 7.68
CA ASP A 449 2.33 21.00 7.77
C ASP A 449 2.56 21.51 9.20
N GLY A 450 2.60 20.60 10.18
CA GLY A 450 2.72 20.95 11.60
C GLY A 450 1.41 21.40 12.27
N VAL A 451 0.31 21.50 11.51
CA VAL A 451 -1.05 21.72 12.01
C VAL A 451 -1.84 20.41 11.92
N HIS A 452 -1.76 19.74 10.78
CA HIS A 452 -2.40 18.47 10.47
C HIS A 452 -1.40 17.30 10.55
N GLY A 453 -1.94 16.08 10.58
CA GLY A 453 -1.19 14.84 10.38
C GLY A 453 -0.59 14.71 8.97
N PRO A 454 -0.02 13.54 8.59
CA PRO A 454 0.28 13.29 7.20
C PRO A 454 -1.03 13.09 6.47
N GLU A 455 -1.32 14.03 5.61
CA GLU A 455 -2.53 14.07 4.82
C GLU A 455 -2.20 14.04 3.33
N LEU A 456 -3.21 13.99 2.47
CA LEU A 456 -3.01 13.98 1.03
C LEU A 456 -2.73 15.41 0.55
N TRP A 457 -1.59 15.61 -0.09
CA TRP A 457 -1.19 16.85 -0.75
C TRP A 457 -1.07 16.64 -2.26
N LYS A 458 -1.10 17.75 -3.00
CA LYS A 458 -0.78 17.76 -4.42
C LYS A 458 0.15 18.93 -4.76
N SER A 459 0.90 18.80 -5.84
CA SER A 459 1.73 19.84 -6.43
C SER A 459 1.73 19.75 -7.96
N ASP A 460 1.74 20.91 -8.61
CA ASP A 460 2.03 21.07 -10.04
C ASP A 460 3.47 21.58 -10.29
N GLY A 461 4.30 21.63 -9.24
CA GLY A 461 5.64 22.21 -9.25
C GLY A 461 5.71 23.67 -8.78
N SER A 462 4.57 24.35 -8.67
CA SER A 462 4.52 25.71 -8.14
C SER A 462 4.16 25.74 -6.65
N GLU A 463 4.61 26.77 -5.94
CA GLU A 463 4.23 27.01 -4.55
C GLU A 463 2.70 27.14 -4.39
N VAL A 464 2.05 27.87 -5.31
CA VAL A 464 0.59 28.11 -5.32
C VAL A 464 -0.20 26.83 -5.58
N GLY A 465 0.28 25.97 -6.49
CA GLY A 465 -0.33 24.68 -6.79
C GLY A 465 -0.01 23.59 -5.76
N THR A 466 0.86 23.88 -4.79
CA THR A 466 1.24 22.97 -3.71
C THR A 466 0.33 23.15 -2.50
N VAL A 467 -0.69 22.30 -2.40
CA VAL A 467 -1.80 22.47 -1.44
C VAL A 467 -2.19 21.15 -0.78
N LEU A 468 -2.63 21.25 0.49
CA LEU A 468 -3.37 20.20 1.17
C LEU A 468 -4.65 19.94 0.38
N VAL A 469 -4.89 18.69 -0.01
CA VAL A 469 -6.10 18.32 -0.76
C VAL A 469 -7.27 18.15 0.20
N LYS A 470 -7.06 17.45 1.31
CA LYS A 470 -8.07 17.20 2.34
C LYS A 470 -7.41 16.72 3.64
N ASP A 471 -7.86 17.26 4.76
CA ASP A 471 -7.69 16.64 6.08
C ASP A 471 -8.73 15.52 6.23
N ILE A 472 -8.30 14.28 6.07
CA ILE A 472 -9.21 13.13 6.02
C ILE A 472 -9.75 12.80 7.41
N SER A 473 -8.99 13.11 8.47
CA SER A 473 -9.29 12.67 9.84
C SER A 473 -9.06 13.78 10.88
N PRO A 474 -9.85 14.88 10.85
CA PRO A 474 -9.57 16.07 11.67
C PRO A 474 -9.63 15.81 13.18
N GLU A 475 -10.51 14.91 13.61
CA GLU A 475 -10.83 14.66 15.03
C GLU A 475 -9.80 13.78 15.75
N VAL A 476 -9.11 12.92 15.01
CA VAL A 476 -8.07 12.00 15.54
C VAL A 476 -6.66 12.39 15.12
N GLY A 477 -6.54 13.36 14.20
CA GLY A 477 -5.32 14.09 13.86
C GLY A 477 -4.41 13.42 12.83
N TYR A 478 -4.77 12.25 12.28
CA TYR A 478 -3.97 11.57 11.26
C TYR A 478 -4.82 10.61 10.39
N GLY A 479 -4.99 10.90 9.09
CA GLY A 479 -5.69 10.04 8.12
C GLY A 479 -4.83 8.92 7.49
N TYR A 480 -3.50 9.05 7.58
CA TYR A 480 -2.49 8.13 7.07
C TYR A 480 -2.71 7.62 5.62
N PRO A 481 -2.78 8.50 4.60
CA PRO A 481 -2.79 8.05 3.22
C PRO A 481 -1.57 7.17 2.91
N MET A 482 -1.82 6.05 2.24
CA MET A 482 -0.80 5.06 1.86
C MET A 482 -1.14 4.36 0.54
N GLY A 483 -0.11 3.84 -0.13
CA GLY A 483 -0.26 3.07 -1.37
C GLY A 483 -0.88 3.88 -2.52
N LEU A 484 -0.44 5.13 -2.70
CA LEU A 484 -0.93 6.00 -3.76
C LEU A 484 -0.65 5.37 -5.13
N ALA A 485 -1.66 5.34 -6.00
CA ALA A 485 -1.53 4.98 -7.40
C ALA A 485 -2.33 5.95 -8.27
N GLY A 486 -1.64 6.60 -9.19
CA GLY A 486 -2.19 7.67 -10.03
C GLY A 486 -2.35 7.26 -11.49
N ALA A 487 -3.51 7.52 -12.09
CA ALA A 487 -3.68 7.55 -13.54
C ALA A 487 -4.82 8.51 -13.93
N ASP A 488 -4.67 9.14 -15.10
CA ASP A 488 -5.72 9.97 -15.73
C ASP A 488 -6.30 11.07 -14.81
N GLY A 489 -5.43 11.72 -14.05
CA GLY A 489 -5.79 12.81 -13.13
C GLY A 489 -6.44 12.36 -11.81
N THR A 490 -6.67 11.06 -11.63
CA THR A 490 -7.17 10.47 -10.38
C THR A 490 -6.04 9.76 -9.64
N VAL A 491 -6.11 9.75 -8.31
CA VAL A 491 -5.28 8.89 -7.45
C VAL A 491 -6.18 8.00 -6.58
N TYR A 492 -5.84 6.72 -6.47
CA TYR A 492 -6.40 5.79 -5.48
C TYR A 492 -5.38 5.55 -4.38
N PHE A 493 -5.86 5.39 -3.15
CA PHE A 493 -5.02 5.19 -1.98
C PHE A 493 -5.85 4.59 -0.84
N ALA A 494 -5.17 4.11 0.20
CA ALA A 494 -5.81 3.70 1.44
C ALA A 494 -5.74 4.83 2.48
N ALA A 495 -6.81 5.07 3.23
CA ALA A 495 -6.85 6.08 4.31
C ALA A 495 -7.95 5.79 5.33
N ASP A 496 -7.85 6.43 6.49
CA ASP A 496 -8.71 6.24 7.66
C ASP A 496 -9.33 7.58 8.11
N ASP A 497 -10.66 7.71 8.05
CA ASP A 497 -11.37 8.95 8.44
C ASP A 497 -11.78 8.97 9.92
N GLY A 498 -11.25 8.04 10.73
CA GLY A 498 -11.58 7.90 12.14
C GLY A 498 -12.92 7.20 12.39
N VAL A 499 -13.75 6.99 11.36
CA VAL A 499 -15.07 6.35 11.43
C VAL A 499 -15.05 4.98 10.76
N HIS A 500 -14.45 4.92 9.59
CA HIS A 500 -14.15 3.70 8.86
C HIS A 500 -12.66 3.41 9.09
N GLY A 501 -12.27 2.15 9.22
CA GLY A 501 -10.85 1.82 9.31
C GLY A 501 -10.06 2.29 8.07
N THR A 502 -8.83 1.81 7.90
CA THR A 502 -8.12 2.04 6.64
C THR A 502 -8.85 1.37 5.48
N GLU A 503 -9.45 2.18 4.62
CA GLU A 503 -10.36 1.79 3.54
C GLU A 503 -9.92 2.39 2.20
N VAL A 504 -10.65 2.08 1.11
CA VAL A 504 -10.29 2.53 -0.24
C VAL A 504 -10.83 3.94 -0.52
N TRP A 505 -9.92 4.85 -0.85
CA TRP A 505 -10.20 6.25 -1.18
C TRP A 505 -9.78 6.57 -2.60
N LYS A 506 -10.37 7.64 -3.14
CA LYS A 506 -9.92 8.27 -4.38
C LYS A 506 -9.88 9.79 -4.22
N SER A 507 -9.09 10.43 -5.05
CA SER A 507 -9.06 11.89 -5.20
C SER A 507 -8.84 12.30 -6.66
N ASP A 508 -9.48 13.40 -7.06
CA ASP A 508 -9.21 14.14 -8.31
C ASP A 508 -8.35 15.40 -8.05
N GLY A 509 -7.80 15.53 -6.84
CA GLY A 509 -7.02 16.68 -6.41
C GLY A 509 -7.86 17.82 -5.84
N THR A 510 -9.16 17.65 -5.66
CA THR A 510 -10.02 18.59 -4.94
C THR A 510 -10.51 17.98 -3.62
N GLU A 511 -10.85 18.83 -2.64
CA GLU A 511 -11.42 18.37 -1.37
C GLU A 511 -12.73 17.58 -1.59
N GLY A 512 -13.60 18.09 -2.47
CA GLY A 512 -14.89 17.47 -2.80
C GLY A 512 -14.79 16.16 -3.59
N GLY A 513 -13.76 16.02 -4.43
CA GLY A 513 -13.46 14.77 -5.15
C GLY A 513 -12.64 13.77 -4.33
N THR A 514 -12.20 14.14 -3.13
CA THR A 514 -11.48 13.26 -2.20
C THR A 514 -12.45 12.55 -1.27
N VAL A 515 -12.79 11.30 -1.62
CA VAL A 515 -13.90 10.56 -1.03
C VAL A 515 -13.57 9.11 -0.74
N LEU A 516 -14.13 8.59 0.36
CA LEU A 516 -14.22 7.16 0.62
C LEU A 516 -15.02 6.51 -0.51
N VAL A 517 -14.40 5.59 -1.23
CA VAL A 517 -15.07 4.89 -2.33
C VAL A 517 -16.02 3.85 -1.77
N ARG A 518 -15.56 3.06 -0.80
CA ARG A 518 -16.33 2.03 -0.11
C ARG A 518 -15.64 1.64 1.20
N ASP A 519 -16.43 1.54 2.27
CA ASP A 519 -16.10 0.75 3.46
C ASP A 519 -16.21 -0.73 3.09
N VAL A 520 -15.08 -1.34 2.70
CA VAL A 520 -14.98 -2.73 2.26
C VAL A 520 -15.17 -3.63 3.47
N ASN A 521 -14.48 -3.35 4.58
CA ASN A 521 -14.66 -4.07 5.84
C ASN A 521 -15.64 -3.37 6.77
N ALA A 522 -16.93 -3.46 6.43
CA ALA A 522 -17.99 -2.91 7.27
C ALA A 522 -18.24 -3.71 8.57
N GLY A 523 -17.30 -4.56 9.00
CA GLY A 523 -17.37 -5.36 10.23
C GLY A 523 -18.27 -6.59 10.13
N GLY A 524 -18.43 -7.16 8.93
CA GLY A 524 -19.34 -8.28 8.65
C GLY A 524 -18.90 -9.64 9.20
N GLU A 525 -17.67 -9.76 9.69
CA GLU A 525 -17.13 -11.00 10.25
C GLU A 525 -17.95 -11.48 11.45
N PHE A 526 -18.37 -12.74 11.40
CA PHE A 526 -18.96 -13.39 12.56
C PHE A 526 -18.83 -14.91 12.49
N SER A 527 -18.73 -15.54 13.65
CA SER A 527 -18.68 -17.00 13.77
C SER A 527 -19.80 -17.53 14.65
N VAL A 528 -20.34 -18.68 14.28
CA VAL A 528 -21.41 -19.37 15.03
C VAL A 528 -20.89 -20.71 15.51
N ALA A 529 -20.90 -20.93 16.83
CA ALA A 529 -20.41 -22.15 17.43
C ALA A 529 -21.14 -23.39 16.90
N ARG A 530 -20.38 -24.46 16.63
CA ARG A 530 -20.92 -25.75 16.16
C ARG A 530 -21.75 -26.46 17.25
N ARG A 531 -21.57 -26.11 18.52
CA ARG A 531 -22.30 -26.65 19.67
C ARG A 531 -22.93 -25.53 20.50
N GLY A 532 -24.02 -25.84 21.19
CA GLY A 532 -24.71 -24.92 22.10
C GLY A 532 -24.96 -25.55 23.47
N THR A 533 -25.35 -24.73 24.43
CA THR A 533 -25.77 -25.17 25.77
C THR A 533 -27.28 -25.41 25.77
N PRO A 534 -27.76 -26.67 25.97
CA PRO A 534 -29.17 -26.97 25.95
C PRO A 534 -29.89 -26.45 27.20
N ASN A 535 -31.17 -26.11 27.05
CA ASN A 535 -32.12 -25.94 28.14
C ASN A 535 -33.13 -27.07 28.05
N LEU A 536 -32.93 -28.09 28.89
CA LEU A 536 -33.70 -29.34 28.83
C LEU A 536 -35.16 -29.18 29.25
N ALA A 537 -35.51 -28.12 29.99
CA ALA A 537 -36.90 -27.86 30.39
C ALA A 537 -37.74 -27.25 29.26
N THR A 538 -37.11 -26.49 28.36
CA THR A 538 -37.81 -25.76 27.29
C THR A 538 -37.49 -26.28 25.89
N GLY A 539 -36.52 -27.18 25.77
CA GLY A 539 -36.03 -27.67 24.49
C GLY A 539 -35.19 -26.65 23.72
N ALA A 540 -34.95 -25.46 24.27
CA ALA A 540 -34.19 -24.41 23.61
C ALA A 540 -32.68 -24.67 23.65
N LEU A 541 -31.94 -24.15 22.67
CA LEU A 541 -30.47 -24.26 22.62
C LEU A 541 -29.83 -22.89 22.58
N ARG A 542 -28.93 -22.58 23.52
CA ARG A 542 -28.14 -21.34 23.50
C ARG A 542 -26.85 -21.56 22.72
N VAL A 543 -26.65 -20.83 21.63
CA VAL A 543 -25.48 -20.94 20.76
C VAL A 543 -24.61 -19.69 20.93
N LYS A 544 -23.29 -19.89 21.09
CA LYS A 544 -22.33 -18.78 21.13
C LYS A 544 -22.11 -18.26 19.71
N VAL A 545 -22.16 -16.94 19.56
CA VAL A 545 -21.84 -16.22 18.33
C VAL A 545 -20.75 -15.22 18.68
N LYS A 546 -19.69 -15.12 17.87
CA LYS A 546 -18.75 -13.98 17.96
C LYS A 546 -19.01 -13.07 16.76
N VAL A 547 -19.00 -11.77 16.98
CA VAL A 547 -19.15 -10.74 15.93
C VAL A 547 -17.96 -9.78 15.99
N ALA A 548 -17.50 -9.27 14.86
CA ALA A 548 -16.38 -8.31 14.83
C ALA A 548 -16.81 -6.86 15.04
N ALA A 549 -18.11 -6.55 14.97
CA ALA A 549 -18.62 -5.19 15.14
C ALA A 549 -20.00 -5.17 15.85
N PRO A 550 -20.48 -4.00 16.30
CA PRO A 550 -21.89 -3.81 16.65
C PRO A 550 -22.81 -4.09 15.44
N GLY A 551 -24.01 -4.58 15.72
CA GLY A 551 -24.97 -4.89 14.67
C GLY A 551 -26.11 -5.77 15.15
N ARG A 552 -26.78 -6.44 14.20
CA ARG A 552 -27.98 -7.24 14.44
C ARG A 552 -27.77 -8.68 14.00
N ILE A 553 -28.03 -9.62 14.92
CA ILE A 553 -28.10 -11.04 14.63
C ILE A 553 -29.56 -11.46 14.42
N VAL A 554 -29.83 -12.17 13.32
CA VAL A 554 -31.15 -12.73 13.00
C VAL A 554 -31.02 -14.24 12.78
N VAL A 555 -31.73 -15.03 13.58
CA VAL A 555 -31.85 -16.48 13.39
C VAL A 555 -33.15 -16.79 12.65
N ARG A 556 -33.08 -17.53 11.54
CA ARG A 556 -34.23 -18.00 10.76
C ARG A 556 -34.21 -19.53 10.58
N PRO A 557 -35.38 -20.20 10.56
CA PRO A 557 -35.45 -21.61 10.17
C PRO A 557 -35.09 -21.79 8.69
N VAL A 558 -34.44 -22.90 8.36
CA VAL A 558 -34.18 -23.32 6.97
C VAL A 558 -35.02 -24.55 6.64
N GLY A 559 -35.63 -24.58 5.44
CA GLY A 559 -36.36 -25.74 4.93
C GLY A 559 -37.49 -26.22 5.86
N GLY A 560 -38.28 -25.30 6.44
CA GLY A 560 -39.39 -25.66 7.33
C GLY A 560 -38.99 -26.14 8.73
N SER A 561 -37.71 -26.02 9.11
CA SER A 561 -37.24 -26.37 10.46
C SER A 561 -38.14 -25.76 11.54
N LEU A 562 -38.44 -26.54 12.58
CA LEU A 562 -39.35 -26.17 13.69
C LEU A 562 -38.70 -25.19 14.69
N LEU A 563 -38.17 -24.08 14.19
CA LEU A 563 -37.57 -22.99 14.96
C LEU A 563 -38.34 -21.67 14.77
N LYS A 564 -38.41 -20.87 15.83
CA LYS A 564 -38.90 -19.49 15.79
C LYS A 564 -37.80 -18.56 15.28
N LYS A 565 -38.19 -17.52 14.53
CA LYS A 565 -37.29 -16.40 14.23
C LYS A 565 -36.87 -15.72 15.54
N THR A 566 -35.58 -15.44 15.68
CA THR A 566 -35.04 -14.69 16.83
C THR A 566 -34.20 -13.52 16.31
N VAL A 567 -34.31 -12.36 16.94
CA VAL A 567 -33.51 -11.17 16.64
C VAL A 567 -32.76 -10.77 17.91
N LYS A 568 -31.50 -10.38 17.77
CA LYS A 568 -30.68 -9.87 18.86
C LYS A 568 -29.76 -8.77 18.35
N ASP A 569 -29.86 -7.59 18.93
CA ASP A 569 -28.92 -6.49 18.68
C ASP A 569 -27.69 -6.64 19.59
N VAL A 570 -26.52 -6.29 19.07
CA VAL A 570 -25.21 -6.42 19.71
C VAL A 570 -24.52 -5.06 19.66
N THR A 571 -24.03 -4.58 20.80
CA THR A 571 -23.54 -3.20 20.95
C THR A 571 -22.03 -3.04 20.87
N ARG A 572 -21.29 -4.15 20.80
CA ARG A 572 -19.82 -4.16 20.66
C ARG A 572 -19.36 -5.48 20.06
N ALA A 573 -18.16 -5.46 19.48
CA ALA A 573 -17.46 -6.66 19.06
C ALA A 573 -17.32 -7.68 20.20
N GLY A 574 -17.25 -8.97 19.85
CA GLY A 574 -16.96 -10.06 20.77
C GLY A 574 -18.04 -11.13 20.88
N GLY A 575 -17.94 -11.95 21.92
CA GLY A 575 -18.80 -13.12 22.13
C GLY A 575 -20.17 -12.78 22.73
N THR A 576 -21.22 -13.21 22.06
CA THR A 576 -22.61 -13.14 22.53
C THR A 576 -23.29 -14.52 22.42
N LYS A 577 -24.54 -14.62 22.89
CA LYS A 577 -25.36 -15.85 22.78
C LYS A 577 -26.70 -15.55 22.13
N VAL A 578 -27.09 -16.38 21.16
CA VAL A 578 -28.45 -16.41 20.59
C VAL A 578 -29.16 -17.69 21.02
N THR A 579 -30.48 -17.64 21.14
CA THR A 579 -31.28 -18.80 21.57
C THR A 579 -32.05 -19.35 20.38
N LEU A 580 -31.82 -20.61 20.03
CA LEU A 580 -32.66 -21.37 19.11
C LEU A 580 -33.89 -21.85 19.89
N LYS A 581 -35.04 -21.22 19.62
CA LYS A 581 -36.30 -21.55 20.27
C LYS A 581 -37.14 -22.44 19.35
N PRO A 582 -37.53 -23.66 19.77
CA PRO A 582 -38.45 -24.47 18.97
C PRO A 582 -39.81 -23.79 18.80
N THR A 583 -40.51 -24.07 17.69
CA THR A 583 -41.93 -23.71 17.54
C THR A 583 -42.79 -24.56 18.48
N ALA A 584 -44.09 -24.24 18.63
CA ALA A 584 -44.98 -25.08 19.43
C ALA A 584 -45.05 -26.54 18.91
N ALA A 585 -45.02 -26.72 17.59
CA ALA A 585 -44.90 -28.04 16.97
C ALA A 585 -43.55 -28.70 17.29
N GLY A 586 -42.46 -27.95 17.28
CA GLY A 586 -41.13 -28.44 17.68
C GLY A 586 -41.08 -28.89 19.14
N VAL A 587 -41.73 -28.16 20.05
CA VAL A 587 -41.84 -28.55 21.47
C VAL A 587 -42.62 -29.85 21.62
N ARG A 588 -43.78 -29.99 20.95
CA ARG A 588 -44.55 -31.24 20.97
C ARG A 588 -43.75 -32.42 20.44
N GLN A 589 -42.96 -32.22 19.39
CA GLN A 589 -42.08 -33.24 18.87
C GLN A 589 -41.00 -33.61 19.89
N LEU A 590 -40.35 -32.62 20.50
CA LEU A 590 -39.35 -32.83 21.55
C LEU A 590 -39.89 -33.60 22.75
N GLN A 591 -41.12 -33.32 23.20
CA GLN A 591 -41.79 -34.06 24.28
C GLN A 591 -42.03 -35.54 23.91
N ARG A 592 -42.28 -35.82 22.63
CA ARG A 592 -42.53 -37.19 22.15
C ARG A 592 -41.25 -37.98 21.91
N THR A 593 -40.20 -37.35 21.40
CA THR A 593 -38.99 -38.04 20.89
C THR A 593 -37.72 -37.74 21.68
N GLY A 594 -37.77 -36.85 22.69
CA GLY A 594 -36.62 -36.39 23.49
C GLY A 594 -35.63 -35.51 22.73
N THR A 595 -35.57 -35.59 21.39
CA THR A 595 -34.64 -34.85 20.54
C THR A 595 -35.29 -34.32 19.26
N LEU A 596 -34.73 -33.23 18.71
CA LEU A 596 -35.18 -32.59 17.48
C LEU A 596 -33.99 -32.01 16.70
N LYS A 597 -33.77 -32.51 15.47
CA LYS A 597 -32.78 -31.96 14.56
C LYS A 597 -33.36 -30.73 13.84
N VAL A 598 -32.66 -29.61 13.89
CA VAL A 598 -33.09 -28.34 13.28
C VAL A 598 -31.96 -27.73 12.46
N ARG A 599 -32.33 -27.02 11.39
CA ARG A 599 -31.40 -26.24 10.58
C ARG A 599 -31.71 -24.76 10.77
N ALA A 600 -30.69 -24.01 11.20
CA ALA A 600 -30.80 -22.58 11.49
C ALA A 600 -29.85 -21.79 10.57
N LYS A 601 -30.39 -20.78 9.88
CA LYS A 601 -29.61 -19.74 9.22
C LYS A 601 -29.45 -18.59 10.21
N VAL A 602 -28.23 -18.39 10.69
CA VAL A 602 -27.87 -17.26 11.54
C VAL A 602 -27.26 -16.21 10.64
N SER A 603 -27.87 -15.03 10.57
CA SER A 603 -27.37 -13.89 9.83
C SER A 603 -26.88 -12.83 10.80
N PHE A 604 -25.79 -12.16 10.47
CA PHE A 604 -25.31 -10.98 11.17
C PHE A 604 -25.26 -9.81 10.19
N THR A 605 -25.79 -8.66 10.60
CA THR A 605 -25.75 -7.41 9.84
C THR A 605 -25.07 -6.38 10.71
N PRO A 606 -23.81 -6.01 10.41
CA PRO A 606 -23.15 -4.93 11.15
C PRO A 606 -23.83 -3.60 10.84
N CYS A 607 -23.60 -2.61 11.71
CA CYS A 607 -24.22 -1.29 11.61
C CYS A 607 -24.07 -0.59 10.24
N GLY A 608 -22.91 -0.72 9.59
CA GLY A 608 -22.60 -0.07 8.30
C GLY A 608 -22.63 -0.98 7.07
N GLY A 609 -22.88 -2.29 7.26
CA GLY A 609 -22.56 -3.30 6.25
C GLY A 609 -23.72 -4.20 5.82
N THR A 610 -23.41 -5.07 4.86
CA THR A 610 -24.35 -6.08 4.35
C THR A 610 -24.42 -7.29 5.26
N ALA A 611 -25.56 -8.00 5.24
CA ALA A 611 -25.75 -9.18 6.06
C ALA A 611 -24.91 -10.37 5.56
N SER A 612 -24.07 -10.93 6.42
CA SER A 612 -23.42 -12.24 6.24
C SER A 612 -24.27 -13.34 6.90
N SER A 613 -24.14 -14.60 6.48
CA SER A 613 -24.97 -15.68 7.03
C SER A 613 -24.29 -17.05 7.06
N ILE A 614 -24.43 -17.75 8.19
CA ILE A 614 -23.94 -19.12 8.38
C ILE A 614 -25.14 -20.02 8.66
N THR A 615 -25.23 -21.12 7.90
CA THR A 615 -26.24 -22.15 8.16
C THR A 615 -25.62 -23.31 8.93
N ARG A 616 -26.22 -23.67 10.06
CA ARG A 616 -25.79 -24.81 10.89
C ARG A 616 -26.97 -25.72 11.22
N THR A 617 -26.64 -26.99 11.46
CA THR A 617 -27.58 -28.01 11.91
C THR A 617 -27.30 -28.30 13.37
N TYR A 618 -28.34 -28.32 14.20
CA TYR A 618 -28.27 -28.57 15.63
C TYR A 618 -29.25 -29.67 16.04
N THR A 619 -28.95 -30.34 17.15
CA THR A 619 -29.88 -31.22 17.85
C THR A 619 -30.33 -30.52 19.13
N LEU A 620 -31.63 -30.24 19.23
CA LEU A 620 -32.29 -29.78 20.45
C LEU A 620 -32.70 -31.01 21.27
N SER A 621 -32.75 -30.86 22.59
CA SER A 621 -33.10 -31.94 23.52
C SER A 621 -33.98 -31.41 24.65
N MET A 622 -34.93 -32.23 25.10
CA MET A 622 -35.83 -31.97 26.21
C MET A 622 -35.83 -33.19 27.15
N ARG A 623 -35.95 -32.96 28.46
CA ARG A 623 -36.08 -34.01 29.48
C ARG A 623 -37.52 -34.15 29.92
#